data_AF-A0A7V4T716-F1
#
_entry.id   AF-A0A7V4T716-F1
#
_cell.length_a   1.000
_cell.length_b   1.000
_cell.length_c   1.000
_cell.angle_alpha   90.00
_cell.angle_beta   90.00
_cell.angle_gamma   90.00
#
_symmetry.space_group_name_H-M   'P 1'
#
loop_
_entity.id
_entity.type
_entity.pdbx_description
1 polymer ?
#
loop_
_entity_poly.entity_id
_entity_poly.type
_entity_poly.pdbx_seq_one_letter_code
_entity_poly.pdbx_strand_id
1 'polypeptide(L)'
;LVIIENGKPVLKKDIIVNDPLRYKGINIFQSSYGTLAPSEVTLSFTIRETGMEYKKKAVINKPVDIPESLGTFIIKDYSSSAGFKGHNIGEAFIGILTPKTGDPVNILLPLRFPSFDKMRKGDVIIAVASYDQRYYTGLQVTKDPGVWVVYSGFILMIIGCFVTFFMSHQRLCIEVTGKGSQSTVMVAGTSNKNKMGMQRKIEALAEKLDKLLP
;
A
#
# COMPACT_ATOMS: atom_id res chain seq x y z
N LEU A 1 4.87 -11.41 0.97
CA LEU A 1 4.89 -11.03 2.41
C LEU A 1 4.23 -12.13 3.25
N VAL A 2 4.74 -12.44 4.47
CA VAL A 2 4.11 -13.42 5.38
C VAL A 2 3.88 -12.77 6.75
N ILE A 3 2.65 -12.87 7.27
CA ILE A 3 2.31 -12.52 8.64
C ILE A 3 2.48 -13.75 9.52
N ILE A 4 3.22 -13.60 10.61
CA ILE A 4 3.47 -14.63 11.61
C ILE A 4 2.80 -14.22 12.91
N GLU A 5 1.99 -15.11 13.49
CA GLU A 5 1.37 -14.93 14.80
C GLU A 5 1.66 -16.17 15.64
N ASN A 6 2.16 -15.99 16.86
CA ASN A 6 2.55 -17.08 17.77
C ASN A 6 3.49 -18.12 17.14
N GLY A 7 4.45 -17.66 16.31
CA GLY A 7 5.41 -18.52 15.62
C GLY A 7 4.86 -19.31 14.43
N LYS A 8 3.59 -19.13 14.07
CA LYS A 8 2.96 -19.80 12.91
C LYS A 8 2.63 -18.80 11.79
N PRO A 9 2.86 -19.14 10.52
CA PRO A 9 2.43 -18.32 9.39
C PRO A 9 0.91 -18.33 9.31
N VAL A 10 0.28 -17.17 9.47
CA VAL A 10 -1.19 -17.02 9.46
C VAL A 10 -1.72 -16.45 8.16
N LEU A 11 -0.91 -15.69 7.43
CA LEU A 11 -1.30 -15.12 6.14
C LEU A 11 -0.09 -14.91 5.25
N LYS A 12 -0.16 -15.34 3.99
CA LYS A 12 0.85 -15.08 2.96
C LYS A 12 0.17 -14.40 1.79
N LYS A 13 0.67 -13.24 1.39
CA LYS A 13 0.17 -12.48 0.24
C LYS A 13 1.30 -11.69 -0.39
N ASP A 14 1.30 -11.60 -1.71
CA ASP A 14 2.18 -10.69 -2.44
C ASP A 14 1.55 -9.30 -2.43
N ILE A 15 2.32 -8.31 -1.99
CA ILE A 15 1.84 -6.93 -1.94
C ILE A 15 2.09 -6.32 -3.31
N ILE A 16 1.04 -5.81 -3.92
CA ILE A 16 1.10 -5.04 -5.16
C ILE A 16 0.38 -3.71 -4.96
N VAL A 17 0.68 -2.73 -5.81
CA VAL A 17 0.07 -1.40 -5.77
C VAL A 17 -1.46 -1.53 -5.81
N ASN A 18 -2.15 -0.77 -4.96
CA ASN A 18 -3.61 -0.76 -4.77
C ASN A 18 -4.24 -2.04 -4.21
N ASP A 19 -3.46 -3.06 -3.86
CA ASP A 19 -3.96 -4.28 -3.22
C ASP A 19 -3.29 -4.53 -1.86
N PRO A 20 -3.65 -3.74 -0.82
CA PRO A 20 -3.03 -3.86 0.49
C PRO A 20 -3.32 -5.20 1.16
N LEU A 21 -2.40 -5.65 2.01
CA LEU A 21 -2.66 -6.74 2.94
C LEU A 21 -3.32 -6.17 4.19
N ARG A 22 -4.50 -6.68 4.53
CA ARG A 22 -5.24 -6.30 5.73
C ARG A 22 -5.30 -7.46 6.70
N TYR A 23 -4.88 -7.24 7.94
CA TYR A 23 -4.92 -8.25 9.00
C TYR A 23 -5.16 -7.61 10.37
N LYS A 24 -6.24 -8.01 11.06
CA LYS A 24 -6.61 -7.51 12.41
C LYS A 24 -6.55 -5.97 12.57
N GLY A 25 -7.04 -5.23 11.58
CA GLY A 25 -7.04 -3.76 11.58
C GLY A 25 -5.70 -3.11 11.24
N ILE A 26 -4.68 -3.91 10.88
CA ILE A 26 -3.42 -3.44 10.30
C ILE A 26 -3.53 -3.51 8.78
N ASN A 27 -3.19 -2.43 8.10
CA ASN A 27 -3.11 -2.35 6.65
C ASN A 27 -1.65 -2.19 6.25
N ILE A 28 -1.17 -3.05 5.34
CA ILE A 28 0.17 -2.99 4.78
C ILE A 28 0.06 -2.63 3.31
N PHE A 29 0.60 -1.47 2.96
CA PHE A 29 0.64 -0.93 1.61
C PHE A 29 2.07 -0.98 1.08
N GLN A 30 2.20 -1.13 -0.24
CA GLN A 30 3.44 -0.81 -0.93
C GLN A 30 3.43 0.69 -1.25
N SER A 31 4.28 1.45 -0.55
CA SER A 31 4.36 2.92 -0.70
C SER A 31 5.39 3.36 -1.73
N SER A 32 6.46 2.59 -1.91
CA SER A 32 7.49 2.88 -2.90
C SER A 32 8.14 1.60 -3.42
N TYR A 33 8.80 1.72 -4.57
CA TYR A 33 9.63 0.67 -5.13
C TYR A 33 10.80 1.30 -5.87
N GLY A 34 11.93 0.60 -5.93
CA GLY A 34 13.06 1.05 -6.72
C GLY A 34 14.13 -0.01 -6.86
N THR A 35 15.20 0.38 -7.54
CA THR A 35 16.40 -0.42 -7.71
C THR A 35 17.43 -0.05 -6.64
N LEU A 36 18.15 -1.04 -6.15
CA LEU A 36 19.36 -0.86 -5.35
C LEU A 36 20.57 -1.13 -6.22
N ALA A 37 21.70 -0.54 -5.86
CA ALA A 37 22.98 -0.92 -6.42
C ALA A 37 23.18 -2.44 -6.24
N PRO A 38 23.52 -3.19 -7.30
CA PRO A 38 23.71 -4.63 -7.18
C PRO A 38 24.97 -4.89 -6.35
N SER A 39 24.90 -5.84 -5.43
CA SER A 39 26.05 -6.14 -4.54
C SER A 39 27.18 -6.87 -5.26
N GLU A 40 26.83 -7.62 -6.31
CA GLU A 40 27.76 -8.41 -7.12
C GLU A 40 27.58 -8.07 -8.60
N VAL A 41 28.71 -7.94 -9.29
CA VAL A 41 28.78 -7.59 -10.71
C VAL A 41 29.84 -8.47 -11.35
N THR A 42 29.56 -9.03 -12.52
CA THR A 42 30.57 -9.70 -13.34
C THR A 42 31.22 -8.66 -14.24
N LEU A 43 32.51 -8.42 -14.03
CA LEU A 43 33.31 -7.56 -14.89
C LEU A 43 33.97 -8.40 -15.99
N SER A 44 34.02 -7.86 -17.20
CA SER A 44 34.90 -8.34 -18.26
C SER A 44 36.14 -7.46 -18.35
N PHE A 45 37.29 -8.12 -18.44
CA PHE A 45 38.60 -7.53 -18.65
C PHE A 45 39.09 -8.01 -20.02
N THR A 46 39.12 -7.12 -21.00
CA THR A 46 39.67 -7.41 -22.33
C THR A 46 41.07 -6.83 -22.42
N ILE A 47 42.07 -7.68 -22.54
CA ILE A 47 43.46 -7.25 -22.70
C ILE A 47 43.66 -6.79 -24.13
N ARG A 48 44.22 -5.58 -24.31
CA ARG A 48 44.31 -4.96 -25.63
C ARG A 48 45.37 -5.62 -26.52
N GLU A 49 46.47 -6.05 -25.93
CA GLU A 49 47.60 -6.66 -26.63
C GLU A 49 47.26 -8.07 -27.15
N THR A 50 46.65 -8.90 -26.30
CA THR A 50 46.31 -10.29 -26.64
C THR A 50 44.90 -10.46 -27.22
N GLY A 51 44.02 -9.47 -27.02
CA GLY A 51 42.59 -9.56 -27.35
C GLY A 51 41.79 -10.51 -26.44
N MET A 52 42.43 -11.10 -25.42
CA MET A 52 41.81 -12.07 -24.53
C MET A 52 40.80 -11.40 -23.60
N GLU A 53 39.60 -11.99 -23.48
CA GLU A 53 38.56 -11.54 -22.55
C GLU A 53 38.46 -12.49 -21.34
N TYR A 54 38.55 -11.92 -20.15
CA TYR A 54 38.39 -12.64 -18.89
C TYR A 54 37.22 -12.08 -18.10
N LYS A 55 36.36 -12.95 -17.58
CA LYS A 55 35.23 -12.56 -16.74
C LYS A 55 35.52 -12.89 -15.28
N LYS A 56 35.40 -11.91 -14.38
CA LYS A 56 35.50 -12.11 -12.94
C LYS A 56 34.33 -11.46 -12.22
N LYS A 57 33.84 -12.15 -11.19
CA LYS A 57 32.90 -11.55 -10.24
C LYS A 57 33.63 -10.54 -9.36
N ALA A 58 33.01 -9.39 -9.18
CA ALA A 58 33.45 -8.30 -8.34
C ALA A 58 32.33 -7.91 -7.38
N VAL A 59 32.71 -7.50 -6.18
CA VAL A 59 31.79 -7.03 -5.14
C VAL A 59 32.07 -5.54 -4.94
N ILE A 60 31.02 -4.74 -4.76
CA ILE A 60 31.17 -3.30 -4.47
C ILE A 60 32.07 -3.13 -3.23
N ASN A 61 32.98 -2.16 -3.30
CA ASN A 61 33.99 -1.85 -2.27
C ASN A 61 35.00 -2.96 -1.95
N LYS A 62 35.11 -4.00 -2.78
CA LYS A 62 36.19 -4.99 -2.69
C LYS A 62 37.09 -4.92 -3.94
N PRO A 63 38.43 -4.95 -3.77
CA PRO A 63 39.33 -5.01 -4.90
C PRO A 63 39.24 -6.38 -5.60
N VAL A 64 39.37 -6.37 -6.92
CA VAL A 64 39.50 -7.55 -7.77
C VAL A 64 40.79 -7.46 -8.58
N ASP A 65 41.55 -8.54 -8.63
CA ASP A 65 42.78 -8.61 -9.40
C ASP A 65 42.49 -8.67 -10.90
N ILE A 66 43.17 -7.82 -11.66
CA ILE A 66 43.08 -7.80 -13.11
C ILE A 66 43.92 -8.97 -13.65
N PRO A 67 43.41 -9.72 -14.64
CA PRO A 67 44.18 -10.76 -15.33
C PRO A 67 45.51 -10.25 -15.88
N GLU A 68 46.42 -11.19 -16.17
CA GLU A 68 47.77 -10.88 -16.67
C GLU A 68 48.57 -9.95 -15.75
N SER A 69 48.17 -9.85 -14.47
CA SER A 69 48.93 -9.14 -13.47
C SER A 69 49.01 -7.63 -13.79
N LEU A 70 47.92 -7.05 -14.34
CA LEU A 70 47.86 -5.63 -14.75
C LEU A 70 47.41 -4.66 -13.66
N GLY A 71 47.28 -5.15 -12.41
CA GLY A 71 46.91 -4.34 -11.25
C GLY A 71 45.60 -4.80 -10.60
N THR A 72 44.95 -3.90 -9.88
CA THR A 72 43.67 -4.17 -9.21
C THR A 72 42.61 -3.16 -9.62
N PHE A 73 41.35 -3.59 -9.57
CA PHE A 73 40.21 -2.73 -9.82
C PHE A 73 39.25 -2.80 -8.62
N ILE A 74 38.72 -1.67 -8.17
CA ILE A 74 37.71 -1.62 -7.12
C ILE A 74 36.51 -0.82 -7.60
N ILE A 75 35.32 -1.38 -7.49
CA ILE A 75 34.07 -0.63 -7.71
C ILE A 75 33.81 0.20 -6.45
N LYS A 76 33.79 1.53 -6.58
CA LYS A 76 33.60 2.46 -5.47
C LYS A 76 32.15 2.91 -5.33
N ASP A 77 31.49 3.16 -6.45
CA ASP A 77 30.16 3.76 -6.44
C ASP A 77 29.29 3.31 -7.61
N TYR A 78 27.99 3.53 -7.47
CA TYR A 78 26.96 3.27 -8.48
C TYR A 78 26.08 4.49 -8.63
N SER A 79 25.99 5.01 -9.86
CA SER A 79 25.09 6.10 -10.20
C SER A 79 23.95 5.58 -11.07
N SER A 80 22.70 5.88 -10.67
CA SER A 80 21.51 5.58 -11.49
C SER A 80 21.35 6.53 -12.69
N SER A 81 22.07 7.66 -12.68
CA SER A 81 22.05 8.67 -13.73
C SER A 81 23.41 9.36 -13.87
N ALA A 82 24.37 8.66 -14.49
CA ALA A 82 25.68 9.20 -14.75
C ALA A 82 25.64 10.16 -15.95
N GLY A 83 26.32 11.30 -15.82
CA GLY A 83 26.52 12.26 -16.90
C GLY A 83 27.91 12.13 -17.52
N PHE A 84 28.00 12.23 -18.84
CA PHE A 84 29.27 12.35 -19.56
C PHE A 84 29.15 13.38 -20.68
N LYS A 85 30.07 14.37 -20.68
CA LYS A 85 30.08 15.49 -21.65
C LYS A 85 28.73 16.20 -21.80
N GLY A 86 28.00 16.38 -20.70
CA GLY A 86 26.68 17.04 -20.71
C GLY A 86 25.51 16.15 -21.12
N HIS A 87 25.73 14.88 -21.42
CA HIS A 87 24.67 13.92 -21.75
C HIS A 87 24.50 12.89 -20.64
N ASN A 88 23.25 12.52 -20.33
CA ASN A 88 22.96 11.42 -19.42
C ASN A 88 23.19 10.09 -20.13
N ILE A 89 24.11 9.28 -19.61
CA ILE A 89 24.48 7.96 -20.15
C ILE A 89 23.82 6.81 -19.38
N GLY A 90 22.91 7.12 -18.46
CA GLY A 90 22.14 6.17 -17.67
C GLY A 90 22.92 5.62 -16.48
N GLU A 91 22.62 4.38 -16.11
CA GLU A 91 23.22 3.69 -14.97
C GLU A 91 24.69 3.36 -15.25
N ALA A 92 25.58 3.66 -14.29
CA ALA A 92 27.01 3.40 -14.42
C ALA A 92 27.66 3.05 -13.08
N PHE A 93 28.65 2.16 -13.12
CA PHE A 93 29.58 1.98 -12.00
C PHE A 93 30.74 2.93 -12.12
N ILE A 94 31.20 3.42 -10.98
CA ILE A 94 32.43 4.20 -10.86
C ILE A 94 33.41 3.32 -10.09
N GLY A 95 34.56 3.03 -10.70
CA GLY A 95 35.61 2.27 -10.06
C GLY A 95 36.96 2.94 -10.16
N ILE A 96 37.90 2.46 -9.37
CA ILE A 96 39.29 2.91 -9.38
C ILE A 96 40.14 1.75 -9.91
N LEU A 97 40.82 1.99 -11.02
CA LEU A 97 41.88 1.15 -11.53
C LEU A 97 43.19 1.56 -10.87
N THR A 98 43.83 0.63 -10.18
CA THR A 98 45.17 0.80 -9.63
C THR A 98 46.13 -0.07 -10.44
N PRO A 99 46.81 0.50 -11.46
CA PRO A 99 47.79 -0.24 -12.24
C PRO A 99 49.00 -0.61 -11.38
N LYS A 100 49.83 -1.57 -11.83
CA LYS A 100 51.09 -1.91 -11.14
C LYS A 100 52.09 -0.76 -11.09
N THR A 101 52.07 0.07 -12.12
CA THR A 101 52.97 1.20 -12.29
C THR A 101 52.14 2.41 -12.69
N GLY A 102 52.19 3.48 -11.89
CA GLY A 102 51.45 4.72 -12.13
C GLY A 102 50.36 4.99 -11.08
N ASP A 103 49.66 6.10 -11.25
CA ASP A 103 48.65 6.57 -10.31
C ASP A 103 47.30 5.86 -10.51
N PRO A 104 46.49 5.72 -9.45
CA PRO A 104 45.12 5.22 -9.57
C PRO A 104 44.25 6.13 -10.44
N VAL A 105 43.44 5.53 -11.32
CA VAL A 105 42.58 6.25 -12.26
C VAL A 105 41.11 5.90 -12.02
N ASN A 106 40.25 6.91 -11.96
CA ASN A 106 38.81 6.73 -11.91
C ASN A 106 38.28 6.31 -13.30
N ILE A 107 37.53 5.21 -13.33
CA ILE A 107 36.90 4.67 -14.54
C ILE A 107 35.40 4.68 -14.35
N LEU A 108 34.71 5.20 -15.36
CA LEU A 108 33.26 5.16 -15.48
C LEU A 108 32.87 3.98 -16.39
N LEU A 109 31.99 3.12 -15.90
CA LEU A 109 31.52 1.91 -16.58
C LEU A 109 29.99 1.97 -16.76
N PRO A 110 29.49 2.59 -17.85
CA PRO A 110 28.06 2.69 -18.13
C PRO A 110 27.49 1.34 -18.55
N LEU A 111 26.36 0.93 -17.96
CA LEU A 111 25.73 -0.37 -18.21
C LEU A 111 25.23 -0.50 -19.65
N ARG A 112 24.77 0.61 -20.24
CA ARG A 112 24.25 0.65 -21.62
C ARG A 112 25.35 0.71 -22.67
N PHE A 113 26.58 1.04 -22.28
CA PHE A 113 27.70 1.22 -23.19
C PHE A 113 28.92 0.39 -22.75
N PRO A 114 28.91 -0.94 -22.93
CA PRO A 114 30.01 -1.82 -22.50
C PRO A 114 31.37 -1.49 -23.16
N SER A 115 31.36 -0.82 -24.31
CA SER A 115 32.59 -0.39 -25.00
C SER A 115 33.12 0.98 -24.54
N PHE A 116 32.54 1.61 -23.52
CA PHE A 116 32.88 2.97 -23.11
C PHE A 116 34.35 3.14 -22.69
N ASP A 117 34.89 2.20 -21.91
CA ASP A 117 36.29 2.26 -21.44
C ASP A 117 37.32 2.13 -22.59
N LYS A 118 36.92 1.66 -23.79
CA LYS A 118 37.81 1.65 -24.97
C LYS A 118 38.35 3.03 -25.31
N MET A 119 37.60 4.09 -24.97
CA MET A 119 38.00 5.48 -25.20
C MET A 119 39.21 5.90 -24.37
N ARG A 120 39.45 5.28 -23.22
CA ARG A 120 40.61 5.57 -22.35
C ARG A 120 41.93 5.15 -23.00
N LYS A 121 41.88 4.23 -23.96
CA LYS A 121 43.04 3.65 -24.65
C LYS A 121 44.07 2.97 -23.73
N GLY A 122 43.67 2.49 -22.54
CA GLY A 122 44.56 1.72 -21.66
C GLY A 122 44.82 0.29 -22.11
N ASP A 123 45.72 -0.39 -21.41
CA ASP A 123 46.18 -1.76 -21.73
C ASP A 123 45.11 -2.83 -21.47
N VAL A 124 44.23 -2.57 -20.51
CA VAL A 124 43.03 -3.37 -20.22
C VAL A 124 41.79 -2.52 -20.47
N ILE A 125 40.80 -3.09 -21.13
CA ILE A 125 39.45 -2.52 -21.26
C ILE A 125 38.56 -3.22 -20.23
N ILE A 126 37.90 -2.45 -19.39
CA ILE A 126 37.00 -2.97 -18.36
C ILE A 126 35.56 -2.66 -18.77
N ALA A 127 34.68 -3.65 -18.66
CA ALA A 127 33.25 -3.49 -18.89
C ALA A 127 32.43 -4.33 -17.91
N VAL A 128 31.14 -4.00 -17.80
CA VAL A 128 30.19 -4.79 -17.01
C VAL A 128 29.57 -5.84 -17.93
N ALA A 129 29.86 -7.10 -17.68
CA ALA A 129 29.35 -8.22 -18.47
C ALA A 129 27.96 -8.67 -18.01
N SER A 130 27.73 -8.72 -16.70
CA SER A 130 26.42 -9.00 -16.10
C SER A 130 26.35 -8.48 -14.67
N TYR A 131 25.14 -8.24 -14.17
CA TYR A 131 24.91 -7.82 -12.79
C TYR A 131 23.57 -8.38 -12.32
N ASP A 132 23.45 -8.60 -11.02
CA ASP A 132 22.22 -9.13 -10.43
C ASP A 132 21.38 -7.97 -9.88
N GLN A 133 20.35 -7.56 -10.63
CA GLN A 133 19.59 -6.36 -10.32
C GLN A 133 18.81 -6.55 -9.01
N ARG A 134 19.11 -5.70 -8.02
CA ARG A 134 18.45 -5.74 -6.72
C ARG A 134 17.32 -4.73 -6.70
N TYR A 135 16.20 -5.13 -6.12
CA TYR A 135 15.04 -4.27 -5.95
C TYR A 135 14.71 -4.12 -4.48
N TYR A 136 14.15 -2.97 -4.13
CA TYR A 136 13.58 -2.71 -2.82
C TYR A 136 12.13 -2.26 -2.95
N THR A 137 11.35 -2.57 -1.93
CA THR A 137 9.97 -2.11 -1.80
C THR A 137 9.80 -1.45 -0.44
N GLY A 138 9.24 -0.25 -0.43
CA GLY A 138 8.83 0.44 0.79
C GLY A 138 7.46 -0.08 1.22
N LEU A 139 7.38 -0.56 2.45
CA LEU A 139 6.12 -1.01 3.06
C LEU A 139 5.65 0.03 4.07
N GLN A 140 4.43 0.52 3.89
CA GLN A 140 3.76 1.39 4.86
C GLN A 140 2.74 0.58 5.65
N VAL A 141 2.89 0.59 6.97
CA VAL A 141 2.00 -0.11 7.90
C VAL A 141 1.15 0.93 8.62
N THR A 142 -0.17 0.83 8.48
CA THR A 142 -1.11 1.66 9.23
C THR A 142 -2.02 0.79 10.09
N LYS A 143 -2.52 1.34 11.20
CA LYS A 143 -3.45 0.66 12.09
C LYS A 143 -4.54 1.64 12.50
N ASP A 144 -5.78 1.32 12.15
CA ASP A 144 -6.92 2.20 12.35
C ASP A 144 -7.94 1.54 13.30
N PRO A 145 -7.70 1.56 14.63
CA PRO A 145 -8.58 0.89 15.59
C PRO A 145 -9.93 1.61 15.78
N GLY A 146 -10.02 2.89 15.41
CA GLY A 146 -11.22 3.73 15.59
C GLY A 146 -12.36 3.46 14.60
N VAL A 147 -12.14 2.62 13.58
CA VAL A 147 -13.15 2.33 12.54
C VAL A 147 -14.45 1.80 13.14
N TRP A 148 -14.36 0.92 14.15
CA TRP A 148 -15.53 0.40 14.86
C TRP A 148 -16.31 1.48 15.61
N VAL A 149 -15.61 2.44 16.20
CA VAL A 149 -16.23 3.57 16.91
C VAL A 149 -16.99 4.46 15.92
N VAL A 150 -16.38 4.78 14.78
CA VAL A 150 -17.02 5.56 13.72
C VAL A 150 -18.29 4.88 13.20
N TYR A 151 -18.24 3.58 12.93
CA TYR A 151 -19.43 2.83 12.49
C TYR A 151 -20.52 2.79 13.57
N SER A 152 -20.15 2.66 14.84
CA SER A 152 -21.13 2.71 15.94
C SER A 152 -21.88 4.06 15.99
N GLY A 153 -21.16 5.17 15.83
CA GLY A 153 -21.76 6.51 15.76
C GLY A 153 -22.68 6.68 14.55
N PHE A 154 -22.27 6.18 13.38
CA PHE A 154 -23.09 6.21 12.17
C PHE A 154 -24.39 5.41 12.32
N ILE A 155 -24.32 4.21 12.91
CA ILE A 155 -25.50 3.38 13.19
C ILE A 155 -26.43 4.09 14.19
N LEU A 156 -25.88 4.66 15.26
CA LEU A 156 -26.66 5.41 16.24
C LEU A 156 -27.37 6.61 15.60
N MET A 157 -26.70 7.31 14.67
CA MET A 157 -27.30 8.39 13.90
C MET A 157 -28.49 7.90 13.04
N ILE A 158 -28.34 6.78 12.32
CA ILE A 158 -29.43 6.16 11.55
C ILE A 158 -30.62 5.81 12.45
N ILE A 159 -30.37 5.23 13.63
CA ILE A 159 -31.41 4.89 14.60
C ILE A 159 -32.10 6.17 15.10
N GLY A 160 -31.35 7.22 15.43
CA GLY A 160 -31.92 8.50 15.85
C GLY A 160 -32.81 9.13 14.78
N CYS A 161 -32.36 9.12 13.52
CA CYS A 161 -33.18 9.54 12.39
C CYS A 161 -34.46 8.67 12.29
N PHE A 162 -34.35 7.36 12.41
CA PHE A 162 -35.50 6.47 12.36
C PHE A 162 -36.51 6.78 13.47
N VAL A 163 -36.07 6.91 14.73
CA VAL A 163 -36.96 7.23 15.86
C VAL A 163 -37.65 8.58 15.63
N THR A 164 -36.91 9.62 15.24
CA THR A 164 -37.48 10.95 15.02
C THR A 164 -38.48 10.99 13.85
N PHE A 165 -38.23 10.25 12.77
CA PHE A 165 -39.14 10.19 11.63
C PHE A 165 -40.38 9.34 11.91
N PHE A 166 -40.22 8.17 12.53
CA PHE A 166 -41.29 7.17 12.64
C PHE A 166 -42.05 7.19 13.97
N MET A 167 -41.50 7.79 15.04
CA MET A 167 -42.21 7.90 16.32
C MET A 167 -43.21 9.06 16.30
N SER A 168 -44.43 8.75 15.87
CA SER A 168 -45.55 9.70 15.88
C SER A 168 -46.20 9.74 17.26
N HIS A 169 -46.32 10.92 17.85
CA HIS A 169 -47.08 11.10 19.09
C HIS A 169 -48.57 10.92 18.78
N GLN A 170 -49.19 9.93 19.44
CA GLN A 170 -50.62 9.64 19.37
C GLN A 170 -51.26 10.01 20.72
N ARG A 171 -52.38 10.73 20.70
CA ARG A 171 -53.21 11.00 21.87
C ARG A 171 -54.59 10.41 21.64
N LEU A 172 -55.10 9.67 22.62
CA LEU A 172 -56.42 9.06 22.62
C LEU A 172 -57.21 9.67 23.78
N CYS A 173 -58.44 10.06 23.53
CA CYS A 173 -59.39 10.54 24.53
C CYS A 173 -60.65 9.67 24.45
N ILE A 174 -61.14 9.24 25.60
CA ILE A 174 -62.37 8.47 25.71
C ILE A 174 -63.27 9.23 26.69
N GLU A 175 -64.44 9.63 26.21
CA GLU A 175 -65.45 10.32 27.01
C GLU A 175 -66.67 9.41 27.13
N VAL A 176 -67.18 9.25 28.35
CA VAL A 176 -68.36 8.43 28.63
C VAL A 176 -69.41 9.34 29.25
N THR A 177 -70.54 9.50 28.56
CA THR A 177 -71.63 10.39 28.99
C THR A 177 -72.91 9.58 29.14
N GLY A 178 -73.52 9.65 30.33
CA GLY A 178 -74.81 9.00 30.60
C GLY A 178 -75.99 9.80 30.06
N LYS A 179 -76.89 9.15 29.32
CA LYS A 179 -78.19 9.68 28.89
C LYS A 179 -79.30 8.73 29.36
N GLY A 180 -79.84 8.99 30.54
CA GLY A 180 -80.94 8.20 31.11
C GLY A 180 -80.54 6.74 31.35
N SER A 181 -81.24 5.79 30.73
CA SER A 181 -80.94 4.35 30.81
C SER A 181 -79.85 3.87 29.85
N GLN A 182 -79.26 4.75 29.05
CA GLN A 182 -78.21 4.42 28.09
C GLN A 182 -76.93 5.22 28.34
N SER A 183 -75.77 4.62 28.06
CA SER A 183 -74.47 5.30 28.11
C SER A 183 -73.93 5.50 26.70
N THR A 184 -73.45 6.69 26.39
CA THR A 184 -72.77 6.98 25.12
C THR A 184 -71.26 7.08 25.36
N VAL A 185 -70.48 6.30 24.60
CA VAL A 185 -69.02 6.33 24.66
C VAL A 185 -68.49 6.99 23.39
N MET A 186 -67.78 8.10 23.53
CA MET A 186 -67.08 8.77 22.43
C MET A 186 -65.59 8.47 22.51
N VAL A 187 -65.03 7.92 21.43
CA VAL A 187 -63.60 7.68 21.28
C VAL A 187 -63.04 8.65 20.24
N ALA A 188 -62.15 9.54 20.67
CA ALA A 188 -61.48 10.49 19.80
C ALA A 188 -59.96 10.33 19.89
N GLY A 189 -59.24 10.65 18.82
CA GLY A 189 -57.79 10.58 18.85
C GLY A 189 -57.13 11.45 17.81
N THR A 190 -55.93 11.93 18.14
CA THR A 190 -55.11 12.76 17.25
C THR A 190 -53.71 12.18 17.14
N SER A 191 -53.11 12.32 15.95
CA SER A 191 -51.80 11.79 15.61
C SER A 191 -51.09 12.80 14.73
N ASN A 192 -49.86 13.15 15.08
CA ASN A 192 -49.13 14.23 14.40
C ASN A 192 -48.67 13.82 12.98
N LYS A 193 -48.27 12.55 12.79
CA LYS A 193 -47.68 12.08 11.50
C LYS A 193 -48.45 10.94 10.84
N ASN A 194 -49.23 10.15 11.57
CA ASN A 194 -49.96 9.01 11.01
C ASN A 194 -51.47 9.09 11.34
N LYS A 195 -52.19 9.94 10.59
CA LYS A 195 -53.65 10.16 10.78
C LYS A 195 -54.46 8.92 10.39
N MET A 196 -54.16 8.30 9.25
CA MET A 196 -54.86 7.09 8.78
C MET A 196 -54.69 5.88 9.73
N GLY A 197 -53.48 5.66 10.24
CA GLY A 197 -53.24 4.60 11.22
C GLY A 197 -53.92 4.86 12.57
N MET A 198 -54.10 6.14 12.95
CA MET A 198 -54.86 6.50 14.15
C MET A 198 -56.36 6.27 13.95
N GLN A 199 -56.91 6.61 12.78
CA GLN A 199 -58.32 6.39 12.48
C GLN A 199 -58.69 4.89 12.54
N ARG A 200 -57.86 4.02 11.94
CA ARG A 200 -58.03 2.56 12.06
C ARG A 200 -57.97 2.06 13.51
N LYS A 201 -57.11 2.65 14.35
CA LYS A 201 -57.03 2.32 15.78
C LYS A 201 -58.28 2.77 16.54
N ILE A 202 -58.81 3.95 16.24
CA ILE A 202 -60.04 4.49 16.86
C ILE A 202 -61.24 3.61 16.48
N GLU A 203 -61.39 3.26 15.21
CA GLU A 203 -62.47 2.38 14.73
C GLU A 203 -62.39 1.00 15.39
N ALA A 204 -61.21 0.39 15.45
CA ALA A 204 -61.02 -0.90 16.13
C ALA A 204 -61.28 -0.83 17.64
N LEU A 205 -60.98 0.29 18.30
CA LEU A 205 -61.31 0.52 19.71
C LEU A 205 -62.81 0.70 19.92
N ALA A 206 -63.49 1.44 19.05
CA ALA A 206 -64.94 1.61 19.08
C ALA A 206 -65.66 0.27 18.89
N GLU A 207 -65.25 -0.54 17.92
CA GLU A 207 -65.83 -1.87 17.67
C GLU A 207 -65.65 -2.83 18.86
N LYS A 208 -64.49 -2.77 19.55
CA LYS A 208 -64.25 -3.58 20.74
C LYS A 208 -65.09 -3.12 21.93
N LEU A 209 -65.25 -1.81 22.10
CA LEU A 209 -66.09 -1.25 23.17
C LEU A 209 -67.56 -1.57 22.94
N ASP A 210 -68.03 -1.51 21.70
CA ASP A 210 -69.40 -1.89 21.31
C ASP A 210 -69.69 -3.37 21.63
N LYS A 211 -68.72 -4.27 21.42
CA LYS A 211 -68.85 -5.70 21.76
C LYS A 211 -68.75 -6.01 23.26
N LEU A 212 -68.17 -5.11 24.06
CA LEU A 212 -67.93 -5.31 25.49
C LEU A 212 -69.01 -4.67 26.38
N LEU A 213 -69.81 -3.77 25.83
CA LEU A 213 -70.93 -3.15 26.52
C LEU A 213 -72.21 -3.96 26.23
N PRO A 214 -72.90 -4.47 27.26
CA PRO A 214 -74.13 -5.26 27.10
C PRO A 214 -75.35 -4.44 26.68
#